data_AF-A0A4Q0NPA5-F1
#
_entry.id   AF-A0A4Q0NPA5-F1
#
_cell.length_a   1.000
_cell.length_b   1.000
_cell.length_c   1.000
_cell.angle_alpha   90.00
_cell.angle_beta   90.00
_cell.angle_gamma   90.00
#
_symmetry.space_group_name_H-M   'P 1'
#
loop_
_entity.id
_entity.type
_entity.pdbx_description
1 polymer ?
#
loop_
_entity_poly.entity_id
_entity_poly.type
_entity_poly.pdbx_seq_one_letter_code
_entity_poly.pdbx_strand_id
1 'polypeptide(L)'
;MFKSKVVLRGVLKDDLFHYTLTLREDGSCENEIQGFLGFKKIYYGNYKMNVNRIIFSKKPYDNDFLPDTLYLDKAENAIFLYKNAEEKQWLNHFELIENN
;
A
#
# COMPACT_ATOMS: atom_id res chain seq x y z
N MET A 1 -24.40 4.36 2.21
CA MET A 1 -23.26 3.88 1.38
C MET A 1 -22.19 3.36 2.34
N PHE A 2 -22.14 2.06 2.59
CA PHE A 2 -21.17 1.46 3.50
C PHE A 2 -19.88 1.17 2.70
N LYS A 3 -18.81 1.93 2.96
CA LYS A 3 -17.48 1.54 2.45
C LYS A 3 -17.03 0.30 3.21
N SER A 4 -16.54 -0.71 2.50
CA SER A 4 -16.09 -1.98 3.09
C SER A 4 -14.99 -1.79 4.13
N LYS A 5 -14.92 -2.70 5.11
CA LYS A 5 -13.99 -2.62 6.25
C LYS A 5 -12.55 -2.51 5.74
N VAL A 6 -11.79 -1.60 6.34
CA VAL A 6 -10.35 -1.48 6.07
C VAL A 6 -9.68 -2.67 6.73
N VAL A 7 -9.00 -3.50 5.94
CA VAL A 7 -8.26 -4.67 6.41
C VAL A 7 -6.86 -4.26 6.80
N LEU A 8 -6.21 -3.46 5.95
CA LEU A 8 -4.84 -2.99 6.16
C LEU A 8 -4.70 -1.57 5.64
N ARG A 9 -3.87 -0.79 6.31
CA ARG A 9 -3.50 0.55 5.87
C ARG A 9 -2.00 0.69 5.98
N GLY A 10 -1.33 0.85 4.85
CA GLY A 10 0.09 1.16 4.76
C GLY A 10 0.30 2.64 4.51
N VAL A 11 1.24 3.27 5.20
CA VAL A 11 1.73 4.60 4.85
C VAL A 11 3.20 4.55 4.50
N LEU A 12 3.56 5.39 3.54
CA LEU A 12 4.92 5.62 3.14
C LEU A 12 5.09 7.13 3.03
N LYS A 13 6.00 7.67 3.82
CA LYS A 13 6.22 9.11 3.91
C LYS A 13 7.63 9.43 3.44
N ASP A 14 7.71 10.26 2.41
CA ASP A 14 8.92 10.94 1.96
C ASP A 14 8.94 12.39 2.46
N ASP A 15 10.08 13.06 2.31
CA ASP A 15 10.25 14.48 2.59
C ASP A 15 9.27 15.38 1.81
N LEU A 16 8.85 14.95 0.61
CA LEU A 16 8.04 15.76 -0.31
C LEU A 16 6.63 15.19 -0.56
N PHE A 17 6.43 13.90 -0.31
CA PHE A 17 5.19 13.20 -0.65
C PHE A 17 4.79 12.21 0.44
N HIS A 18 3.49 12.07 0.65
CA HIS A 18 2.88 11.14 1.59
C HIS A 18 1.99 10.19 0.80
N TYR A 19 2.35 8.92 0.79
CA TYR A 19 1.60 7.85 0.15
C TYR A 19 0.84 7.08 1.22
N THR A 20 -0.46 6.91 1.03
CA THR A 20 -1.33 6.15 1.93
C THR A 20 -2.05 5.09 1.12
N LEU A 21 -1.61 3.85 1.27
CA LEU A 21 -2.24 2.68 0.69
C LEU A 21 -3.27 2.11 1.66
N THR A 22 -4.53 2.04 1.24
CA THR A 22 -5.64 1.47 2.02
C THR A 22 -6.19 0.25 1.31
N LEU A 23 -6.20 -0.89 1.99
CA LEU A 23 -6.68 -2.17 1.51
C LEU A 23 -7.98 -2.53 2.23
N ARG A 24 -9.05 -2.84 1.50
CA ARG A 24 -10.36 -3.16 2.04
C ARG A 24 -10.74 -4.63 1.84
N GLU A 25 -11.57 -5.17 2.71
CA GLU A 25 -11.94 -6.61 2.69
C GLU A 25 -12.62 -7.06 1.40
N ASP A 26 -13.28 -6.13 0.72
CA ASP A 26 -13.95 -6.32 -0.57
C ASP A 26 -12.98 -6.54 -1.75
N GLY A 27 -11.66 -6.47 -1.51
CA GLY A 27 -10.64 -6.55 -2.55
C GLY A 27 -10.45 -5.24 -3.32
N SER A 28 -10.99 -4.14 -2.81
CA SER A 28 -10.70 -2.79 -3.31
C SER A 28 -9.50 -2.18 -2.58
N CYS A 29 -8.61 -1.53 -3.33
CA CYS A 29 -7.49 -0.79 -2.77
C CYS A 29 -7.49 0.67 -3.23
N GLU A 30 -7.04 1.55 -2.36
CA GLU A 30 -6.96 2.99 -2.59
C GLU A 30 -5.54 3.43 -2.30
N ASN A 31 -4.87 4.10 -3.24
CA ASN A 31 -3.59 4.73 -3.01
C ASN A 31 -3.77 6.25 -3.05
N GLU A 32 -3.64 6.89 -1.90
CA GLU A 32 -3.72 8.34 -1.75
C GLU A 32 -2.32 8.93 -1.71
N ILE A 33 -2.07 9.92 -2.57
CA ILE A 33 -0.80 10.62 -2.69
C ILE A 33 -1.03 12.07 -2.30
N GLN A 34 -0.28 12.54 -1.31
CA GLN A 34 -0.33 13.91 -0.79
C GLN A 34 1.04 14.56 -0.93
N GLY A 35 1.17 15.59 -1.76
CA GLY A 35 2.42 16.32 -1.99
C GLY A 35 2.53 17.63 -1.19
N PHE A 36 3.74 18.20 -1.18
CA PHE A 36 4.15 19.40 -0.42
C PHE A 36 3.38 20.71 -0.70
N LEU A 37 2.44 20.76 -1.65
CA LEU A 37 1.65 21.96 -1.99
C LEU A 37 0.13 21.76 -1.87
N GLY A 38 -0.31 20.87 -0.98
CA GLY A 38 -1.72 20.49 -0.88
C GLY A 38 -2.22 19.67 -2.07
N PHE A 39 -1.31 19.19 -2.92
CA PHE A 39 -1.62 18.26 -4.00
C PHE A 39 -2.12 16.97 -3.38
N LYS A 40 -3.37 16.59 -3.66
CA LYS A 40 -3.95 15.33 -3.20
C LYS A 40 -4.51 14.59 -4.40
N LYS A 41 -4.08 13.34 -4.59
CA LYS A 41 -4.59 12.48 -5.65
C LYS A 41 -4.85 11.09 -5.11
N ILE A 42 -6.06 10.59 -5.33
CA ILE A 42 -6.47 9.25 -4.91
C ILE A 42 -6.61 8.41 -6.17
N TYR A 43 -5.94 7.28 -6.16
CA TYR A 43 -6.03 6.29 -7.21
C TYR A 43 -6.68 5.02 -6.66
N TYR A 44 -7.54 4.41 -7.47
CA TYR A 44 -8.32 3.25 -7.08
C TYR A 44 -7.85 2.03 -7.87
N GLY A 45 -7.71 0.92 -7.18
CA GLY A 45 -7.31 -0.36 -7.72
C GLY A 45 -8.03 -1.52 -7.06
N ASN A 46 -7.62 -2.71 -7.42
CA ASN A 46 -8.15 -3.95 -6.87
C ASN A 46 -7.01 -4.88 -6.50
N TYR A 47 -7.21 -5.62 -5.43
CA TYR A 47 -6.25 -6.58 -4.91
C TYR A 47 -6.95 -7.85 -4.41
N LYS A 48 -6.15 -8.89 -4.24
CA LYS A 48 -6.55 -10.16 -3.64
C LYS A 48 -5.59 -10.45 -2.48
N MET A 49 -6.15 -10.62 -1.29
CA MET A 49 -5.38 -11.02 -0.12
C MET A 49 -5.28 -12.55 -0.05
N ASN A 50 -4.07 -13.04 0.12
CA ASN A 50 -3.75 -14.39 0.57
C ASN A 50 -3.14 -14.30 1.98
N VAL A 51 -2.97 -15.45 2.64
CA VAL A 51 -2.56 -15.59 4.06
C VAL A 51 -1.44 -14.62 4.49
N ASN A 52 -0.40 -14.43 3.65
CA ASN A 52 0.72 -13.49 3.88
C ASN A 52 1.11 -12.69 2.61
N ARG A 53 0.25 -12.64 1.60
CA ARG A 53 0.58 -12.00 0.31
C ARG A 53 -0.59 -11.20 -0.20
N ILE A 54 -0.32 -10.01 -0.73
CA ILE A 54 -1.32 -9.12 -1.33
C ILE A 54 -1.01 -9.08 -2.81
N ILE A 55 -1.93 -9.53 -3.66
CA ILE A 55 -1.74 -9.59 -5.11
C ILE A 55 -2.64 -8.53 -5.75
N PHE A 56 -2.08 -7.52 -6.39
CA PHE A 56 -2.86 -6.52 -7.11
C PHE A 56 -3.39 -7.08 -8.42
N SER A 57 -4.70 -7.08 -8.58
CA SER A 57 -5.36 -7.38 -9.86
C SER A 57 -5.46 -6.14 -10.73
N LYS A 58 -5.52 -4.95 -10.12
CA LYS A 58 -5.47 -3.66 -10.80
C LYS A 58 -4.64 -2.71 -9.95
N LYS A 59 -3.48 -2.28 -10.47
CA LYS A 59 -2.57 -1.41 -9.73
C LYS A 59 -3.24 -0.07 -9.43
N PRO A 60 -3.31 0.34 -8.16
CA PRO A 60 -3.76 1.68 -7.80
C PRO A 60 -2.68 2.72 -8.09
N TYR A 61 -1.54 2.37 -8.68
CA TYR A 61 -0.54 3.32 -9.10
C TYR A 61 0.28 2.69 -10.22
N ASP A 62 0.23 3.30 -11.41
CA ASP A 62 0.94 2.84 -12.60
C ASP A 62 2.36 3.42 -12.56
N ASN A 63 3.18 2.86 -11.69
CA ASN A 63 4.59 3.20 -11.58
C ASN A 63 5.35 1.92 -11.27
N ASP A 64 6.57 1.78 -11.78
CA ASP A 64 7.46 0.63 -11.56
C ASP A 64 7.76 0.37 -10.06
N PHE A 65 7.35 1.32 -9.22
CA PHE A 65 7.44 1.27 -7.79
C PHE A 65 6.56 0.19 -7.12
N LEU A 66 5.38 -0.11 -7.67
CA LEU A 66 4.40 -1.01 -7.04
C LEU A 66 4.34 -2.34 -7.81
N PRO A 67 4.97 -3.40 -7.29
CA PRO A 67 4.93 -4.73 -7.88
C PRO A 67 3.52 -5.32 -7.75
N ASP A 68 3.21 -6.26 -8.63
CA ASP A 68 1.93 -6.96 -8.65
C ASP A 68 1.68 -7.77 -7.38
N THR A 69 2.73 -8.11 -6.62
CA THR A 69 2.63 -8.87 -5.37
C THR A 69 3.40 -8.18 -4.27
N LEU A 70 2.74 -7.94 -3.14
CA LEU A 70 3.36 -7.50 -1.89
C LEU A 70 3.39 -8.65 -0.88
N TYR A 71 4.35 -8.57 0.01
CA TYR A 71 4.52 -9.48 1.12
C TYR A 71 4.11 -8.78 2.41
N LEU A 72 3.10 -9.35 3.08
CA LEU A 72 2.66 -8.86 4.37
C LEU A 72 3.47 -9.56 5.45
N ASP A 73 4.24 -8.80 6.21
CA ASP A 73 4.85 -9.29 7.43
C ASP A 73 4.09 -8.77 8.65
N LYS A 74 3.31 -9.67 9.27
CA LYS A 74 2.55 -9.34 10.48
C LYS A 74 3.43 -9.25 11.73
N ALA A 75 4.64 -9.83 11.71
CA ALA A 75 5.54 -9.75 12.85
C ALA A 75 6.20 -8.36 12.91
N GLU A 76 6.53 -7.80 11.74
CA GLU A 76 7.12 -6.46 11.64
C GLU A 76 6.10 -5.35 11.42
N ASN A 77 4.80 -5.68 11.30
CA ASN A 77 3.74 -4.74 10.94
C ASN A 77 4.14 -3.87 9.73
N ALA A 78 4.70 -4.52 8.71
CA ALA A 78 5.18 -3.87 7.50
C ALA A 78 4.74 -4.64 6.25
N ILE A 79 4.52 -3.90 5.17
CA ILE A 79 4.31 -4.46 3.84
C ILE A 79 5.61 -4.28 3.06
N PHE A 80 6.20 -5.39 2.64
CA PHE A 80 7.37 -5.40 1.78
C PHE A 80 6.96 -5.49 0.33
N LEU A 81 7.54 -4.60 -0.48
CA LEU A 81 7.34 -4.59 -1.94
C LEU A 81 8.05 -5.78 -2.60
N TYR A 82 9.23 -6.16 -2.11
CA TYR A 82 10.06 -7.20 -2.70
C TYR A 82 10.51 -8.23 -1.66
N LYS A 83 10.60 -9.52 -2.07
CA LYS A 83 11.07 -10.62 -1.21
C LYS A 83 12.59 -10.56 -0.95
N ASN A 84 13.36 -9.97 -1.86
CA ASN A 84 14.81 -9.84 -1.74
C ASN A 84 15.16 -8.43 -1.25
N ALA A 85 15.67 -8.35 -0.03
CA ALA A 85 16.12 -7.12 0.62
C ALA A 85 17.44 -6.55 0.06
N GLU A 86 17.89 -6.99 -1.14
CA GLU A 86 19.16 -6.57 -1.72
C GLU A 86 19.06 -5.25 -2.49
N GLU A 87 17.88 -4.91 -3.02
CA GLU A 87 17.60 -3.58 -3.53
C GLU A 87 16.96 -2.75 -2.41
N LYS A 88 17.77 -2.36 -1.42
CA LYS A 88 17.38 -1.37 -0.39
C LYS A 88 17.30 0.03 -1.02
N GLN A 89 16.29 0.27 -1.83
CA GLN A 89 15.82 1.64 -1.98
C GLN A 89 14.98 1.97 -0.75
N TRP A 90 15.25 3.14 -0.15
CA TRP A 90 14.68 3.63 1.11
C TRP A 90 13.13 3.64 1.12
N LEU A 91 12.53 3.52 -0.06
CA LEU A 91 11.11 3.54 -0.34
C LEU A 91 10.45 2.13 -0.39
N ASN A 92 11.15 1.03 -0.09
CA ASN A 92 10.63 -0.31 -0.43
C ASN A 92 9.69 -0.98 0.60
N HIS A 93 9.19 -0.24 1.59
CA HIS A 93 8.24 -0.77 2.57
C HIS A 93 7.17 0.25 2.94
N PHE A 94 5.93 -0.22 3.08
CA PHE A 94 4.86 0.58 3.70
C PHE A 94 4.75 0.20 5.17
N GLU A 95 4.76 1.18 6.04
CA GLU A 95 4.51 1.01 7.47
C GLU A 95 3.02 0.76 7.68
N LEU A 96 2.65 -0.35 8.32
CA LEU A 96 1.24 -0.61 8.62
C LEU A 96 0.80 0.23 9.80
N ILE A 97 -0.23 1.04 9.58
CA ILE A 97 -0.99 1.67 10.65
C ILE A 97 -2.18 0.74 10.94
N GLU A 98 -2.06 -0.08 11.97
CA GLU A 98 -3.23 -0.78 12.51
C GLU A 98 -4.26 0.27 12.98
N ASN A 99 -5.46 0.23 12.42
CA ASN A 99 -6.58 0.97 13.00
C ASN A 99 -7.01 0.19 14.26
N ASN A 100 -6.60 0.68 15.43
CA ASN A 100 -7.13 0.25 16.73
C ASN A 100 -8.64 0.51 16.79
#